data_AF-A0A842XV93-F1
#
_entry.id   AF-A0A842XV93-F1
#
_cell.length_a   1.000
_cell.length_b   1.000
_cell.length_c   1.000
_cell.angle_alpha   90.00
_cell.angle_beta   90.00
_cell.angle_gamma   90.00
#
_symmetry.space_group_name_H-M   'P 1'
#
loop_
_entity.id
_entity.type
_entity.pdbx_description
1 polymer ?
#
loop_
_entity_poly.entity_id
_entity_poly.type
_entity_poly.pdbx_seq_one_letter_code
_entity_poly.pdbx_strand_id
1 'polypeptide(L)'
;MSEMRVDISELKSEGSDLIKELAEFLEEKTKAEVETATDEIVVKGEGKNVSRSYLRVLLRKFLHKQELKEYFRVIGGKENTLVIKERKISEEE
;
A
#
# COMPACT_ATOMS: atom_id res chain seq x y z
N MET A 1 -16.66 3.70 11.49
CA MET A 1 -15.77 4.01 10.35
C MET A 1 -14.32 4.22 10.78
N SER A 2 -13.42 3.38 10.25
CA SER A 2 -11.98 3.53 10.37
C SER A 2 -11.42 3.97 9.01
N GLU A 3 -10.66 5.05 9.00
CA GLU A 3 -9.93 5.53 7.82
C GLU A 3 -8.47 5.14 7.96
N MET A 4 -7.90 4.61 6.88
CA MET A 4 -6.50 4.24 6.82
C MET A 4 -5.88 4.79 5.55
N ARG A 5 -4.71 5.41 5.66
CA ARG A 5 -4.01 6.02 4.54
C ARG A 5 -2.78 5.22 4.16
N VAL A 6 -2.54 5.08 2.87
CA VAL A 6 -1.35 4.44 2.31
C VAL A 6 -0.66 5.43 1.40
N ASP A 7 0.50 5.91 1.79
CA ASP A 7 1.37 6.75 0.96
C ASP A 7 2.06 5.87 -0.09
N ILE A 8 1.83 6.23 -1.35
CA ILE A 8 2.32 5.52 -2.54
C ILE A 8 3.21 6.44 -3.41
N SER A 9 3.69 7.56 -2.85
CA SER A 9 4.46 8.58 -3.59
C SER A 9 5.63 7.98 -4.38
N GLU A 10 6.33 7.01 -3.79
CA GLU A 10 7.50 6.34 -4.39
C GLU A 10 7.10 5.25 -5.39
N LEU A 11 5.92 4.65 -5.22
CA LEU A 11 5.38 3.60 -6.10
C LEU A 11 4.89 4.17 -7.43
N LYS A 12 4.61 5.46 -7.45
CA LYS A 12 4.16 6.20 -8.62
C LYS A 12 5.17 6.19 -9.77
N SER A 13 6.45 6.07 -9.44
CA SER A 13 7.54 5.92 -10.43
C SER A 13 7.41 4.63 -11.25
N GLU A 14 6.80 3.58 -10.70
CA GLU A 14 6.64 2.28 -11.39
C GLU A 14 5.48 2.28 -12.40
N GLY A 15 4.58 3.26 -12.33
CA GLY A 15 3.52 3.47 -13.31
C GLY A 15 2.10 3.46 -12.74
N SER A 16 1.18 4.06 -13.50
CA SER A 16 -0.22 4.23 -13.09
C SER A 16 -1.03 2.92 -13.05
N ASP A 17 -0.62 1.91 -13.82
CA ASP A 17 -1.26 0.59 -13.83
C ASP A 17 -1.11 -0.11 -12.47
N LEU A 18 0.06 0.03 -11.84
CA LEU A 18 0.36 -0.55 -10.54
C LEU A 18 -0.53 0.02 -9.42
N ILE A 19 -0.88 1.31 -9.52
CA ILE A 19 -1.79 1.99 -8.58
C ILE A 19 -3.20 1.44 -8.72
N LYS A 20 -3.67 1.20 -9.95
CA LYS A 20 -4.97 0.59 -10.21
C LYS A 20 -5.04 -0.84 -9.68
N GLU A 21 -4.04 -1.66 -9.97
CA GLU A 21 -3.96 -3.03 -9.46
C GLU A 21 -3.93 -3.06 -7.93
N LEU A 22 -3.24 -2.12 -7.29
CA LEU A 22 -3.20 -2.00 -5.83
C LEU A 22 -4.58 -1.63 -5.27
N ALA A 23 -5.28 -0.70 -5.90
CA ALA A 23 -6.61 -0.28 -5.50
C ALA A 23 -7.62 -1.44 -5.59
N GLU A 24 -7.68 -2.11 -6.74
CA GLU A 24 -8.54 -3.28 -6.95
C GLU A 24 -8.19 -4.41 -5.97
N PHE A 25 -6.90 -4.65 -5.71
CA PHE A 25 -6.46 -5.66 -4.75
C PHE A 25 -6.91 -5.33 -3.32
N LEU A 26 -6.82 -4.06 -2.92
CA LEU A 26 -7.25 -3.62 -1.59
C LEU A 26 -8.77 -3.70 -1.45
N GLU A 27 -9.53 -3.26 -2.44
CA GLU A 27 -10.99 -3.31 -2.46
C GLU A 27 -11.49 -4.76 -2.38
N GLU A 28 -10.93 -5.66 -3.20
CA GLU A 28 -11.27 -7.09 -3.19
C GLU A 28 -10.99 -7.75 -1.84
N LYS A 29 -9.85 -7.41 -1.21
CA LYS A 29 -9.39 -8.06 0.03
C LYS A 29 -9.99 -7.48 1.31
N THR A 30 -10.32 -6.19 1.32
CA THR A 30 -10.92 -5.52 2.47
C THR A 30 -12.44 -5.48 2.38
N LYS A 31 -13.01 -5.63 1.17
CA LYS A 31 -14.42 -5.38 0.86
C LYS A 31 -14.89 -4.02 1.38
N ALA A 32 -13.98 -3.05 1.35
CA ALA A 32 -14.13 -1.71 1.87
C ALA A 32 -13.97 -0.70 0.74
N GLU A 33 -14.41 0.53 0.97
CA GLU A 33 -14.29 1.60 -0.02
C GLU A 33 -12.84 2.06 -0.10
N VAL A 34 -12.28 2.02 -1.30
CA VAL A 34 -10.89 2.43 -1.56
C VAL A 34 -10.92 3.64 -2.50
N GLU A 35 -10.38 4.75 -2.03
CA GLU A 35 -10.20 5.96 -2.81
C GLU A 35 -8.73 6.11 -3.19
N THR A 36 -8.46 6.16 -4.49
CA THR A 36 -7.11 6.44 -5.01
C THR A 36 -6.96 7.94 -5.23
N ALA A 37 -6.05 8.57 -4.51
CA ALA A 37 -5.59 9.91 -4.80
C ALA A 37 -4.25 9.87 -5.56
N THR A 38 -3.74 11.05 -5.86
CA THR A 38 -2.52 11.26 -6.66
C THR A 38 -1.30 10.61 -6.00
N ASP A 39 -1.12 10.72 -4.69
CA ASP A 39 0.08 10.22 -3.98
C ASP A 39 -0.26 9.33 -2.78
N GLU A 40 -1.55 9.12 -2.54
CA GLU A 40 -2.06 8.36 -1.40
C GLU A 40 -3.28 7.53 -1.79
N ILE A 41 -3.46 6.39 -1.13
CA ILE A 41 -4.67 5.57 -1.20
C ILE A 41 -5.35 5.60 0.17
N VAL A 42 -6.61 5.99 0.19
CA VAL A 42 -7.42 6.05 1.40
C VAL A 42 -8.38 4.86 1.40
N VAL A 43 -8.24 4.01 2.41
CA VAL A 43 -9.13 2.86 2.63
C VAL A 43 -10.09 3.21 3.76
N LYS A 44 -11.37 3.31 3.43
CA LYS A 44 -12.46 3.59 4.36
C LYS A 44 -13.31 2.34 4.56
N GLY A 45 -13.41 1.87 5.79
CA GLY A 45 -14.27 0.73 6.10
C GLY A 45 -14.54 0.56 7.58
N GLU A 46 -15.34 -0.44 7.91
CA GLU A 46 -15.75 -0.72 9.28
C GLU A 46 -15.20 -2.06 9.78
N GLY A 47 -14.73 -2.08 11.03
CA GLY A 47 -14.29 -3.29 11.71
C GLY A 47 -12.85 -3.71 11.44
N LYS A 48 -12.55 -4.98 11.71
CA LYS A 48 -11.17 -5.55 11.72
C LYS A 48 -10.52 -5.63 10.33
N ASN A 49 -11.31 -5.49 9.25
CA ASN A 49 -10.84 -5.54 7.86
C ASN A 49 -10.03 -4.31 7.44
N VAL A 50 -10.15 -3.18 8.16
CA VAL A 50 -9.33 -1.97 7.94
C VAL A 50 -8.42 -1.77 9.15
N SER A 51 -7.78 -2.85 9.58
CA SER A 51 -6.79 -2.79 10.66
C SER A 51 -5.39 -2.54 10.10
N ARG A 52 -4.60 -1.77 10.85
CA ARG A 52 -3.21 -1.44 10.49
C ARG A 52 -2.36 -2.64 10.16
N SER A 53 -2.46 -3.69 10.97
CA SER A 53 -1.70 -4.92 10.79
C SER A 53 -2.13 -5.67 9.52
N TYR A 54 -3.44 -5.74 9.24
CA TYR A 54 -3.95 -6.45 8.08
C TYR A 54 -3.57 -5.76 6.77
N LEU A 55 -3.77 -4.44 6.68
CA LEU A 55 -3.36 -3.66 5.51
C LEU A 55 -1.85 -3.76 5.27
N ARG A 56 -1.03 -3.74 6.32
CA ARG A 56 0.41 -3.94 6.18
C ARG A 56 0.78 -5.29 5.56
N VAL A 57 0.05 -6.35 5.90
CA VAL A 57 0.25 -7.69 5.32
C VAL A 57 -0.20 -7.70 3.86
N LEU A 58 -1.35 -7.09 3.54
CA LEU A 58 -1.85 -6.98 2.18
C LEU A 58 -0.87 -6.25 1.26
N LEU A 59 -0.36 -5.08 1.69
CA LEU A 59 0.63 -4.33 0.93
C LEU A 59 1.91 -5.14 0.69
N ARG A 60 2.40 -5.87 1.70
CA ARG A 60 3.56 -6.77 1.51
C ARG A 60 3.28 -7.90 0.54
N LYS A 61 2.07 -8.47 0.59
CA LYS A 61 1.64 -9.54 -0.31
C LYS A 61 1.54 -9.05 -1.75
N PHE A 62 1.04 -7.82 -1.94
CA PHE A 62 0.98 -7.16 -3.24
C PHE A 62 2.38 -6.91 -3.80
N LEU A 63 3.28 -6.29 -3.02
CA LEU A 63 4.68 -6.07 -3.42
C LEU A 63 5.40 -7.39 -3.74
N HIS A 64 5.06 -8.48 -3.05
CA HIS A 64 5.62 -9.79 -3.37
C HIS A 64 5.11 -10.35 -4.70
N LYS A 65 3.82 -10.16 -5.01
CA LYS A 65 3.20 -10.61 -6.26
C LYS A 65 3.76 -9.86 -7.46
N GLN A 66 4.08 -8.58 -7.29
CA GLN A 66 4.65 -7.72 -8.33
C GLN A 66 6.19 -7.78 -8.37
N GLU A 67 6.83 -8.67 -7.61
CA GLU A 67 8.30 -8.81 -7.50
C GLU A 67 9.02 -7.56 -6.95
N LEU A 68 8.27 -6.56 -6.51
CA LEU A 68 8.71 -5.29 -5.91
C LEU A 68 9.21 -5.40 -4.47
N LYS A 69 9.22 -6.59 -3.86
CA LYS A 69 9.61 -6.80 -2.45
C LYS A 69 11.06 -6.38 -2.15
N GLU A 70 11.93 -6.41 -3.15
CA GLU A 70 13.36 -6.12 -3.04
C GLU A 70 13.63 -4.62 -3.20
N TYR A 71 12.81 -3.95 -4.00
CA TYR A 71 12.86 -2.53 -4.29
C TYR A 71 12.07 -1.69 -3.28
N PHE A 72 11.00 -2.21 -2.69
CA PHE A 72 10.11 -1.44 -1.82
C PHE A 72 9.89 -2.11 -0.46
N ARG A 73 9.67 -1.29 0.57
CA ARG A 73 9.29 -1.74 1.92
C ARG A 73 8.12 -0.94 2.48
N VAL A 74 7.27 -1.64 3.25
CA VAL A 74 6.12 -1.03 3.93
C VAL A 74 6.49 -0.62 5.35
N ILE A 75 6.46 0.69 5.60
CA ILE A 75 6.70 1.34 6.89
C ILE A 75 5.38 1.79 7.49
N GLY A 76 5.28 1.82 8.82
CA GLY A 76 4.17 2.50 9.49
C GLY A 76 4.49 3.99 9.63
N GLY A 77 3.70 4.86 9.01
CA GLY A 77 3.78 6.31 9.18
C GLY A 77 3.15 6.80 10.49
N LYS A 78 2.92 8.13 10.58
CA LYS A 78 2.13 8.73 11.66
C LYS A 78 0.68 8.24 11.59
N GLU A 79 0.04 8.11 12.75
CA GLU A 79 -1.39 7.86 12.99
C GLU A 79 -2.21 7.31 11.79
N ASN A 80 -2.54 6.01 11.82
CA ASN A 80 -3.28 5.30 10.76
C ASN A 80 -2.73 5.41 9.32
N THR A 81 -1.45 5.77 9.16
CA THR A 81 -0.79 5.81 7.86
C THR A 81 0.21 4.66 7.68
N LEU A 82 0.25 4.08 6.48
CA LEU A 82 1.28 3.18 5.98
C LEU A 82 2.02 3.89 4.84
N VAL A 83 3.33 3.70 4.74
CA VAL A 83 4.15 4.34 3.70
C VAL A 83 4.91 3.26 2.96
N ILE A 84 4.82 3.26 1.64
CA ILE A 84 5.64 2.40 0.79
C ILE A 84 6.87 3.20 0.39
N LYS A 85 8.02 2.75 0.87
CA LYS A 85 9.30 3.46 0.68
C LYS A 85 10.27 2.58 -0.09
N GLU A 86 11.00 3.16 -1.02
CA GLU A 86 12.07 2.46 -1.71
C GLU A 86 13.13 1.98 -0.71
N ARG A 87 13.59 0.75 -0.92
CA ARG A 87 14.82 0.23 -0.37
C ARG A 87 15.92 0.80 -1.25
N LYS A 88 16.90 1.47 -0.64
CA LYS A 88 18.20 1.63 -1.29
C LYS A 88 18.76 0.22 -1.48
N ILE A 89 18.65 -0.30 -2.69
CA ILE A 89 19.51 -1.38 -3.14
C ILE A 89 20.86 -0.71 -3.27
N SER A 90 21.69 -0.87 -2.25
CA SER A 90 23.12 -0.76 -2.48
C SER A 90 23.42 -1.91 -3.45
N GLU A 91 23.67 -1.58 -4.71
CA GLU A 91 24.43 -2.46 -5.60
C GLU A 91 25.70 -2.84 -4.82
N GLU A 92 25.73 -4.03 -4.24
CA GLU A 92 27.00 -4.66 -3.91
C GLU A 92 27.57 -5.18 -5.23
N GLU A 93 28.76 -4.67 -5.53
CA GLU A 93 29.69 -4.93 -6.65
C GLU A 93 29.72 -6.37 -7.20
#